data_AF-A0A960Y4W7-F1
#
_entry.id   AF-A0A960Y4W7-F1
#
_cell.length_a   1.000
_cell.length_b   1.000
_cell.length_c   1.000
_cell.angle_alpha   90.00
_cell.angle_beta   90.00
_cell.angle_gamma   90.00
#
_symmetry.space_group_name_H-M   'P 1'
#
loop_
_entity.id
_entity.type
_entity.pdbx_description
1 polymer ?
#
loop_
_entity_poly.entity_id
_entity_poly.type
_entity_poly.pdbx_seq_one_letter_code
_entity_poly.pdbx_strand_id
1 'polypeptide(L)'
;KVKKNQWFACAHATRGYLNLSYEGTHAFLEIAVPLSNNRWRLLNFGKYGLTFPSNAWEVLKFFTKVMPAGIMYPDENVYYTFRQHGFFPIAITKQEAEKLFELIRHHIFRGFAGHSVYQIESENCAKWTNELVTEVVGEERLPNLYRMSLLDTEPGGAMSKLFSLIKKFPRKIHAMAITRLHLPIGAWRGIWVSQKGNKQWVSLSNHRFWNTAEVYLPALLIKKREEGLFEIRAARLDNKTSWQESTRGTKKKR
;
A
#
# COMPACT_ATOMS: atom_id res chain seq x y z
N LYS A 1 23.25 -9.19 2.37
CA LYS A 1 24.25 -8.67 1.40
C LYS A 1 23.61 -8.60 0.01
N VAL A 2 23.74 -7.48 -0.71
CA VAL A 2 23.19 -7.30 -2.07
C VAL A 2 24.06 -8.09 -3.06
N LYS A 3 23.44 -8.90 -3.92
CA LYS A 3 24.14 -9.64 -4.99
C LYS A 3 24.36 -8.74 -6.20
N LYS A 4 25.46 -8.97 -6.93
CA LYS A 4 25.72 -8.30 -8.22
C LYS A 4 24.59 -8.62 -9.20
N ASN A 5 24.15 -7.61 -9.96
CA ASN A 5 23.06 -7.71 -10.94
C ASN A 5 21.70 -8.15 -10.36
N GLN A 6 21.48 -7.97 -9.05
CA GLN A 6 20.21 -8.28 -8.42
C GLN A 6 19.18 -7.16 -8.69
N TRP A 7 17.98 -7.57 -9.09
CA TRP A 7 16.82 -6.68 -9.19
C TRP A 7 16.14 -6.53 -7.83
N PHE A 8 15.56 -5.35 -7.58
CA PHE A 8 14.74 -5.11 -6.39
C PHE A 8 13.43 -4.43 -6.76
N ALA A 9 12.36 -4.85 -6.09
CA ALA A 9 11.15 -4.04 -5.93
C ALA A 9 11.13 -3.54 -4.49
N CYS A 10 10.93 -2.24 -4.31
CA CYS A 10 10.89 -1.60 -3.02
C CYS A 10 9.52 -0.96 -2.84
N ALA A 11 8.81 -1.37 -1.80
CA ALA A 11 7.60 -0.70 -1.36
C ALA A 11 8.01 0.51 -0.52
N HIS A 12 7.79 1.73 -1.02
CA HIS A 12 8.15 2.98 -0.33
C HIS A 12 6.93 3.60 0.33
N ALA A 13 7.18 4.38 1.38
CA ALA A 13 6.22 5.26 2.02
C ALA A 13 6.88 6.55 2.49
N THR A 14 6.09 7.62 2.50
CA THR A 14 6.43 8.89 3.11
C THR A 14 5.38 9.31 4.11
N ARG A 15 5.78 10.09 5.13
CA ARG A 15 4.86 10.77 6.06
C ARG A 15 5.40 12.14 6.45
N GLY A 16 4.49 13.11 6.59
CA GLY A 16 4.80 14.45 7.11
C GLY A 16 4.69 14.56 8.63
N TYR A 17 3.96 13.65 9.28
CA TYR A 17 3.73 13.63 10.73
C TYR A 17 4.25 12.34 11.35
N LEU A 18 4.61 12.38 12.63
CA LEU A 18 5.13 11.21 13.36
C LEU A 18 4.04 10.19 13.76
N ASN A 19 2.77 10.62 13.74
CA ASN A 19 1.63 9.78 14.08
C ASN A 19 1.12 8.97 12.87
N LEU A 20 0.17 8.08 13.11
CA LEU A 20 -0.56 7.33 12.07
C LEU A 20 -1.72 8.15 11.45
N SER A 21 -1.43 9.36 11.00
CA SER A 21 -2.39 10.21 10.25
C SER A 21 -2.40 9.86 8.76
N TYR A 22 -3.54 10.05 8.08
CA TYR A 22 -3.61 10.01 6.62
C TYR A 22 -2.97 11.23 5.96
N GLU A 23 -2.97 12.36 6.67
CA GLU A 23 -2.51 13.62 6.13
C GLU A 23 -1.01 13.60 5.87
N GLY A 24 -0.59 14.13 4.72
CA GLY A 24 0.82 14.20 4.36
C GLY A 24 1.51 12.84 4.23
N THR A 25 0.75 11.77 3.94
CA THR A 25 1.30 10.43 3.70
C THR A 25 1.14 10.00 2.25
N HIS A 26 2.09 9.22 1.75
CA HIS A 26 2.02 8.65 0.40
C HIS A 26 2.83 7.35 0.31
N ALA A 27 2.46 6.44 -0.58
CA ALA A 27 3.22 5.24 -0.87
C ALA A 27 3.46 5.14 -2.38
N PHE A 28 4.60 4.58 -2.76
CA PHE A 28 4.97 4.38 -4.16
C PHE A 28 5.84 3.14 -4.29
N LEU A 29 5.96 2.66 -5.52
CA LEU A 29 6.79 1.52 -5.88
C LEU A 29 8.09 2.04 -6.52
N GLU A 30 9.23 1.68 -5.95
CA GLU A 30 10.54 1.86 -6.58
C GLU A 30 11.04 0.53 -7.13
N ILE A 31 11.54 0.52 -8.37
CA ILE A 31 12.20 -0.65 -8.97
C ILE A 31 13.66 -0.29 -9.23
N ALA A 32 14.56 -1.04 -8.61
CA ALA A 32 15.99 -0.93 -8.87
C ALA A 32 16.41 -1.89 -9.99
N VAL A 33 16.70 -1.32 -11.16
CA VAL A 33 17.13 -2.04 -12.36
C VAL A 33 18.66 -2.12 -12.37
N PRO A 34 19.27 -3.32 -12.28
CA PRO A 34 20.71 -3.46 -12.29
C PRO A 34 21.32 -3.02 -13.62
N LEU A 35 22.39 -2.24 -13.53
CA LEU A 35 23.26 -1.82 -14.63
C LEU A 35 24.63 -2.49 -14.49
N SER A 36 25.52 -2.25 -15.46
CA SER A 36 26.92 -2.64 -15.33
C SER A 36 27.60 -1.93 -14.14
N ASN A 37 28.62 -2.58 -13.59
CA ASN A 37 29.51 -2.04 -12.55
C ASN A 37 28.82 -1.73 -11.20
N ASN A 38 27.93 -2.62 -10.72
CA ASN A 38 27.24 -2.47 -9.44
C ASN A 38 26.49 -1.13 -9.32
N ARG A 39 25.87 -0.69 -10.42
CA ARG A 39 25.00 0.47 -10.45
C ARG A 39 23.56 0.01 -10.65
N TRP A 40 22.62 0.84 -10.24
CA TRP A 40 21.20 0.63 -10.47
C TRP A 40 20.57 1.89 -11.05
N ARG A 41 19.61 1.71 -11.95
CA ARG A 41 18.64 2.74 -12.33
C ARG A 41 17.41 2.57 -11.45
N LEU A 42 16.98 3.65 -10.80
CA LEU A 42 15.79 3.65 -9.96
C LEU A 42 14.60 4.17 -10.76
N LEU A 43 13.48 3.45 -10.74
CA LEU A 43 12.24 3.83 -11.39
C LEU A 43 11.13 3.91 -10.35
N ASN A 44 10.48 5.07 -10.22
CA ASN A 44 9.52 5.37 -9.16
C ASN A 44 8.12 5.58 -9.71
N PHE A 45 7.17 4.73 -9.30
CA PHE A 45 5.79 4.74 -9.78
C PHE A 45 4.81 4.95 -8.62
N GLY A 46 3.89 5.89 -8.76
CA GLY A 46 2.85 6.14 -7.76
C GLY A 46 1.45 6.18 -8.33
N LYS A 47 0.47 5.78 -7.52
CA LYS A 47 -0.95 5.89 -7.85
C LYS A 47 -1.54 7.14 -7.21
N TYR A 48 -2.19 7.99 -8.01
CA TYR A 48 -2.76 9.26 -7.58
C TYR A 48 -4.24 9.35 -7.95
N GLY A 49 -5.03 10.02 -7.09
CA GLY A 49 -6.34 10.52 -7.49
C GLY A 49 -6.17 11.73 -8.40
N LEU A 50 -7.03 11.86 -9.42
CA LEU A 50 -6.94 12.97 -10.40
C LEU A 50 -7.67 14.25 -9.95
N THR A 51 -8.28 14.24 -8.76
CA THR A 51 -8.92 15.43 -8.17
C THR A 51 -8.40 15.62 -6.77
N PHE A 52 -8.13 16.86 -6.35
CA PHE A 52 -7.70 17.20 -5.01
C PHE A 52 -8.71 18.16 -4.36
N PRO A 53 -8.87 18.10 -3.03
CA PRO A 53 -9.76 19.02 -2.33
C PRO A 53 -9.19 20.43 -2.32
N SER A 54 -10.04 21.43 -2.56
CA SER A 54 -9.70 22.85 -2.56
C SER A 54 -9.95 23.55 -1.21
N ASN A 55 -10.76 22.94 -0.35
CA ASN A 55 -11.19 23.51 0.93
C ASN A 55 -11.48 22.42 1.97
N ALA A 56 -11.65 22.83 3.24
CA ALA A 56 -11.82 21.90 4.36
C ALA A 56 -13.04 20.98 4.23
N TRP A 57 -14.14 21.46 3.63
CA TRP A 57 -15.33 20.63 3.41
C TRP A 57 -15.09 19.57 2.34
N GLU A 58 -14.34 19.92 1.29
CA GLU A 58 -13.90 18.96 0.29
C GLU A 58 -12.91 17.95 0.85
N VAL A 59 -12.03 18.35 1.78
CA VAL A 59 -11.15 17.41 2.50
C VAL A 59 -11.98 16.37 3.25
N LEU A 60 -13.03 16.76 3.95
CA LEU A 60 -13.91 15.81 4.63
C LEU A 60 -14.59 14.86 3.63
N LYS A 61 -15.13 15.39 2.53
CA LYS A 61 -15.72 14.57 1.46
C LYS A 61 -14.71 13.67 0.76
N PHE A 62 -13.45 14.07 0.73
CA PHE A 62 -12.36 13.33 0.10
C PHE A 62 -12.18 11.95 0.74
N PHE A 63 -12.45 11.84 2.05
CA PHE A 63 -12.44 10.55 2.75
C PHE A 63 -13.44 9.56 2.16
N THR A 64 -14.61 10.00 1.70
CA THR A 64 -15.62 9.07 1.15
C THR A 64 -15.68 9.04 -0.38
N LYS A 65 -14.98 9.96 -1.05
CA LYS A 65 -15.06 10.13 -2.51
C LYS A 65 -14.26 9.07 -3.24
N VAL A 66 -14.92 8.33 -4.13
CA VAL A 66 -14.25 7.55 -5.19
C VAL A 66 -14.02 8.45 -6.39
N MET A 67 -12.81 8.44 -6.95
CA MET A 67 -12.44 9.25 -8.12
C MET A 67 -11.57 8.47 -9.10
N PRO A 68 -11.43 8.94 -10.36
CA PRO A 68 -10.46 8.37 -11.29
C PRO A 68 -9.03 8.47 -10.76
N ALA A 69 -8.22 7.47 -11.10
CA ALA A 69 -6.81 7.40 -10.72
C ALA A 69 -5.88 7.30 -11.93
N GLY A 70 -4.66 7.79 -11.75
CA GLY A 70 -3.55 7.60 -12.69
C GLY A 70 -2.36 6.94 -12.01
N ILE A 71 -1.51 6.28 -12.80
CA ILE A 71 -0.17 5.88 -12.37
C ILE A 71 0.81 6.91 -12.95
N MET A 72 1.59 7.54 -12.09
CA MET A 72 2.53 8.60 -12.43
C MET A 72 3.97 8.09 -12.33
N TYR A 73 4.82 8.58 -13.23
CA TYR A 73 6.25 8.34 -13.25
C TYR A 73 6.98 9.61 -13.75
N PRO A 74 8.00 10.11 -13.03
CA PRO A 74 8.38 9.68 -11.69
C PRO A 74 7.29 10.04 -10.67
N ASP A 75 7.25 9.29 -9.57
CA ASP A 75 6.49 9.71 -8.38
C ASP A 75 7.09 11.00 -7.78
N GLU A 76 6.28 12.03 -7.53
CA GLU A 76 6.77 13.32 -7.04
C GLU A 76 7.30 13.28 -5.60
N ASN A 77 6.83 12.33 -4.78
CA ASN A 77 7.20 12.26 -3.37
C ASN A 77 8.65 11.82 -3.18
N VAL A 78 9.30 11.27 -4.21
CA VAL A 78 10.75 11.00 -4.19
C VAL A 78 11.56 12.28 -3.95
N TYR A 79 11.03 13.45 -4.33
CA TYR A 79 11.69 14.73 -4.18
C TYR A 79 11.34 15.47 -2.88
N TYR A 80 10.39 14.96 -2.09
CA TYR A 80 9.94 15.61 -0.86
C TYR A 80 10.88 15.30 0.30
N THR A 81 11.99 16.01 0.35
CA THR A 81 13.05 15.87 1.38
C THR A 81 12.60 16.28 2.78
N PHE A 82 11.54 17.08 2.91
CA PHE A 82 10.95 17.48 4.19
C PHE A 82 10.05 16.41 4.83
N ARG A 83 9.78 15.30 4.13
CA ARG A 83 9.02 14.16 4.67
C ARG A 83 9.95 13.08 5.18
N GLN A 84 9.48 12.30 6.13
CA GLN A 84 10.17 11.07 6.51
C GLN A 84 9.91 9.99 5.45
N HIS A 85 10.93 9.18 5.17
CA HIS A 85 10.89 8.10 4.18
C HIS A 85 11.12 6.74 4.83
N GLY A 86 10.33 5.74 4.45
CA GLY A 86 10.54 4.34 4.79
C GLY A 86 10.35 3.46 3.58
N PHE A 87 11.09 2.35 3.52
CA PHE A 87 11.01 1.41 2.41
C PHE A 87 11.20 -0.03 2.91
N PHE A 88 10.59 -0.97 2.18
CA PHE A 88 10.77 -2.40 2.35
C PHE A 88 11.29 -2.99 1.03
N PRO A 89 12.59 -3.27 0.92
CA PRO A 89 13.18 -3.79 -0.32
C PRO A 89 13.01 -5.31 -0.41
N ILE A 90 12.63 -5.80 -1.58
CA ILE A 90 12.54 -7.24 -1.88
C ILE A 90 13.38 -7.53 -3.11
N ALA A 91 14.33 -8.45 -2.95
CA ALA A 91 15.08 -8.99 -4.09
C ALA A 91 14.12 -9.78 -4.98
N ILE A 92 14.12 -9.47 -6.28
CA ILE A 92 13.29 -10.14 -7.28
C ILE A 92 14.15 -10.70 -8.42
N THR A 93 13.65 -11.71 -9.12
CA THR A 93 14.28 -12.23 -10.33
C THR A 93 14.04 -11.30 -11.52
N LYS A 94 14.75 -11.52 -12.63
CA LYS A 94 14.50 -10.77 -13.87
C LYS A 94 13.09 -11.04 -14.40
N GLN A 95 12.62 -12.29 -14.34
CA GLN A 95 11.28 -12.70 -14.78
C GLN A 95 10.19 -12.06 -13.91
N GLU A 96 10.40 -11.98 -12.60
CA GLU A 96 9.53 -11.25 -11.68
C GLU A 96 9.49 -9.76 -12.02
N ALA A 97 10.63 -9.14 -12.32
CA ALA A 97 10.70 -7.75 -12.74
C ALA A 97 9.96 -7.49 -14.06
N GLU A 98 10.12 -8.36 -15.05
CA GLU A 98 9.39 -8.29 -16.33
C GLU A 98 7.87 -8.38 -16.11
N LYS A 99 7.41 -9.33 -15.27
CA LYS A 99 6.00 -9.43 -14.88
C LYS A 99 5.51 -8.15 -14.19
N LEU A 100 6.31 -7.57 -13.29
CA LEU A 100 5.98 -6.34 -12.59
C LEU A 100 5.82 -5.15 -13.55
N PHE A 101 6.71 -5.00 -14.53
CA PHE A 101 6.58 -3.96 -15.56
C PHE A 101 5.32 -4.14 -16.42
N GLU A 102 4.98 -5.37 -16.79
CA GLU A 102 3.74 -5.63 -17.55
C GLU A 102 2.49 -5.25 -16.75
N LEU A 103 2.45 -5.55 -15.44
CA LEU A 103 1.35 -5.12 -14.58
C LEU A 103 1.30 -3.59 -14.46
N ILE A 104 2.43 -2.91 -14.27
CA ILE A 104 2.50 -1.44 -14.23
C ILE A 104 1.98 -0.85 -15.55
N ARG A 105 2.45 -1.36 -16.69
CA ARG A 105 2.02 -0.95 -18.03
C ARG A 105 0.51 -1.09 -18.18
N HIS A 106 -0.06 -2.23 -17.77
CA HIS A 106 -1.50 -2.44 -17.80
C HIS A 106 -2.26 -1.42 -16.93
N HIS A 107 -1.78 -1.14 -15.72
CA HIS A 107 -2.39 -0.15 -14.83
C HIS A 107 -2.31 1.28 -15.37
N ILE A 108 -1.22 1.66 -16.04
CA ILE A 108 -1.09 2.95 -16.74
C ILE A 108 -2.18 3.08 -17.82
N PHE A 109 -2.29 2.09 -18.71
CA PHE A 109 -3.31 2.11 -19.77
C PHE A 109 -4.74 2.13 -19.22
N ARG A 110 -5.01 1.39 -18.13
CA ARG A 110 -6.30 1.48 -17.44
C ARG A 110 -6.55 2.85 -16.84
N GLY A 111 -5.52 3.52 -16.33
CA GLY A 111 -5.61 4.91 -15.87
C GLY A 111 -6.00 5.86 -17.00
N PHE A 112 -5.33 5.77 -18.15
CA PHE A 112 -5.67 6.58 -19.34
C PHE A 112 -7.09 6.32 -19.86
N ALA A 113 -7.58 5.09 -19.77
CA ALA A 113 -8.95 4.74 -20.14
C ALA A 113 -10.01 5.14 -19.09
N GLY A 114 -9.63 5.76 -17.97
CA GLY A 114 -10.56 6.11 -16.89
C GLY A 114 -11.13 4.89 -16.15
N HIS A 115 -10.40 3.78 -16.12
CA HIS A 115 -10.81 2.51 -15.51
C HIS A 115 -10.00 2.15 -14.25
N SER A 116 -9.20 3.09 -13.76
CA SER A 116 -8.50 3.02 -12.48
C SER A 116 -9.18 3.95 -11.48
N VAL A 117 -9.33 3.48 -10.23
CA VAL A 117 -10.05 4.19 -9.17
C VAL A 117 -9.12 4.53 -8.02
N TYR A 118 -9.35 5.68 -7.40
CA TYR A 118 -8.70 6.10 -6.15
C TYR A 118 -9.77 6.36 -5.10
N GLN A 119 -9.57 5.78 -3.92
CA GLN A 119 -10.30 6.16 -2.71
C GLN A 119 -9.34 6.03 -1.52
N ILE A 120 -9.24 7.10 -0.72
CA ILE A 120 -8.14 7.29 0.23
C ILE A 120 -8.07 6.21 1.31
N GLU A 121 -9.19 5.61 1.71
CA GLU A 121 -9.21 4.62 2.79
C GLU A 121 -9.02 3.19 2.28
N SER A 122 -9.41 2.90 1.04
CA SER A 122 -9.70 1.54 0.60
C SER A 122 -9.16 1.16 -0.79
N GLU A 123 -8.86 2.13 -1.65
CA GLU A 123 -8.33 1.95 -3.01
C GLU A 123 -7.22 2.97 -3.32
N ASN A 124 -6.19 3.04 -2.47
CA ASN A 124 -5.17 4.08 -2.52
C ASN A 124 -3.80 3.58 -3.04
N CYS A 125 -2.78 4.45 -2.93
CA CYS A 125 -1.42 4.18 -3.34
C CYS A 125 -0.74 3.03 -2.56
N ALA A 126 -0.94 2.97 -1.24
CA ALA A 126 -0.38 1.92 -0.39
C ALA A 126 -0.94 0.54 -0.73
N LYS A 127 -2.26 0.44 -0.94
CA LYS A 127 -2.89 -0.81 -1.40
C LYS A 127 -2.32 -1.24 -2.74
N TRP A 128 -2.28 -0.31 -3.71
CA TRP A 128 -1.77 -0.60 -5.05
C TRP A 128 -0.32 -1.11 -5.02
N THR A 129 0.59 -0.44 -4.31
CA THR A 129 1.98 -0.89 -4.17
C THR A 129 2.08 -2.27 -3.54
N ASN A 130 1.34 -2.54 -2.46
CA ASN A 130 1.39 -3.85 -1.80
C ASN A 130 0.83 -4.96 -2.70
N GLU A 131 -0.35 -4.78 -3.27
CA GLU A 131 -1.01 -5.81 -4.08
C GLU A 131 -0.21 -6.11 -5.35
N LEU A 132 0.34 -5.08 -6.02
CA LEU A 132 1.12 -5.26 -7.24
C LEU A 132 2.40 -6.06 -7.01
N VAL A 133 3.13 -5.78 -5.92
CA VAL A 133 4.35 -6.53 -5.59
C VAL A 133 3.99 -7.93 -5.09
N THR A 134 2.96 -8.07 -4.25
CA THR A 134 2.48 -9.38 -3.76
C THR A 134 2.05 -10.29 -4.91
N GLU A 135 1.40 -9.77 -5.96
CA GLU A 135 1.01 -10.54 -7.15
C GLU A 135 2.22 -11.14 -7.91
N VAL A 136 3.39 -10.51 -7.77
CA VAL A 136 4.62 -10.96 -8.41
C VAL A 136 5.40 -11.93 -7.51
N VAL A 137 5.57 -11.59 -6.23
CA VAL A 137 6.50 -12.30 -5.33
C VAL A 137 5.85 -13.26 -4.34
N GLY A 138 4.52 -13.20 -4.17
CA GLY A 138 3.77 -13.99 -3.19
C GLY A 138 3.65 -13.33 -1.81
N GLU A 139 2.61 -13.69 -1.06
CA GLU A 139 2.34 -13.19 0.31
C GLU A 139 3.37 -13.67 1.34
N GLU A 140 4.03 -14.80 1.06
CA GLU A 140 5.07 -15.37 1.90
C GLU A 140 6.36 -14.53 1.90
N ARG A 141 6.65 -13.85 0.78
CA ARG A 141 7.82 -12.97 0.63
C ARG A 141 7.51 -11.51 0.92
N LEU A 142 6.29 -11.06 0.62
CA LEU A 142 5.83 -9.72 0.95
C LEU A 142 4.68 -9.77 1.95
N PRO A 143 4.95 -9.53 3.25
CA PRO A 143 3.88 -9.40 4.21
C PRO A 143 3.07 -8.13 3.97
N ASN A 144 1.86 -8.07 4.52
CA ASN A 144 1.08 -6.84 4.42
C ASN A 144 1.75 -5.68 5.17
N LEU A 145 2.19 -4.67 4.42
CA LEU A 145 2.95 -3.55 4.94
C LEU A 145 2.06 -2.45 5.53
N TYR A 146 0.89 -2.20 4.93
CA TYR A 146 0.12 -0.99 5.18
C TYR A 146 -1.25 -1.22 5.82
N ARG A 147 -1.74 -2.46 5.88
CA ARG A 147 -3.09 -2.76 6.35
C ARG A 147 -3.21 -2.64 7.87
N MET A 148 -4.24 -1.93 8.31
CA MET A 148 -4.64 -1.76 9.71
C MET A 148 -6.15 -1.47 9.81
N SER A 149 -6.70 -1.46 11.03
CA SER A 149 -8.04 -0.93 11.25
C SER A 149 -8.05 0.59 11.12
N LEU A 150 -9.11 1.17 10.55
CA LEU A 150 -9.29 2.62 10.53
C LEU A 150 -9.25 3.22 11.95
N LEU A 151 -9.80 2.53 12.95
CA LEU A 151 -9.77 3.02 14.33
C LEU A 151 -8.35 3.08 14.90
N ASP A 152 -7.42 2.26 14.40
CA ASP A 152 -6.04 2.26 14.88
C ASP A 152 -5.21 3.40 14.28
N THR A 153 -5.77 4.17 13.35
CA THR A 153 -5.16 5.42 12.89
C THR A 153 -5.23 6.49 13.97
N GLU A 154 -4.38 7.51 13.86
CA GLU A 154 -4.18 8.53 14.89
C GLU A 154 -4.53 9.93 14.34
N PRO A 155 -5.79 10.17 13.92
CA PRO A 155 -6.18 11.49 13.44
C PRO A 155 -6.18 12.51 14.59
N GLY A 156 -5.99 13.79 14.27
CA GLY A 156 -6.07 14.89 15.23
C GLY A 156 -7.49 15.29 15.61
N GLY A 157 -7.61 16.14 16.63
CA GLY A 157 -8.83 16.91 16.92
C GLY A 157 -10.07 16.09 17.29
N ALA A 158 -11.23 16.50 16.78
CA ALA A 158 -12.53 15.89 17.09
C ALA A 158 -12.63 14.43 16.63
N MET A 159 -11.96 14.06 15.53
CA MET A 159 -11.97 12.70 15.00
C MET A 159 -11.31 11.71 15.96
N SER A 160 -10.22 12.12 16.64
CA SER A 160 -9.57 11.33 17.68
C SER A 160 -10.52 10.96 18.83
N LYS A 161 -11.33 11.93 19.27
CA LYS A 161 -12.34 11.73 20.32
C LYS A 161 -13.45 10.79 19.85
N LEU A 162 -13.90 10.94 18.61
CA LEU A 162 -14.89 10.04 18.00
C LEU A 162 -14.37 8.60 17.93
N PHE A 163 -13.14 8.41 17.46
CA PHE A 163 -12.52 7.08 17.39
C PHE A 163 -12.36 6.47 18.78
N SER A 164 -11.95 7.27 19.77
CA SER A 164 -11.85 6.84 21.17
C SER A 164 -13.20 6.42 21.74
N LEU A 165 -14.29 7.09 21.37
CA LEU A 165 -15.65 6.71 21.76
C LEU A 165 -16.06 5.39 21.10
N ILE A 166 -15.85 5.23 19.80
CA ILE A 166 -16.18 3.99 19.06
C ILE A 166 -15.42 2.80 19.63
N LYS A 167 -14.15 2.98 19.99
CA LYS A 167 -13.30 1.93 20.59
C LYS A 167 -13.84 1.38 21.92
N LYS A 168 -14.72 2.09 22.62
CA LYS A 168 -15.35 1.62 23.87
C LYS A 168 -16.41 0.53 23.62
N PHE A 169 -16.95 0.44 22.40
CA PHE A 169 -17.94 -0.57 22.07
C PHE A 169 -17.29 -1.93 21.72
N PRO A 170 -18.05 -3.04 21.71
CA PRO A 170 -17.53 -4.35 21.29
C PRO A 170 -16.98 -4.33 19.85
N ARG A 171 -15.85 -5.02 19.62
CA ARG A 171 -15.18 -5.07 18.29
C ARG A 171 -16.11 -5.45 17.13
N LYS A 172 -17.12 -6.30 17.39
CA LYS A 172 -18.09 -6.75 16.38
C LYS A 172 -18.89 -5.61 15.75
N ILE A 173 -19.03 -4.46 16.42
CA ILE A 173 -19.81 -3.33 15.90
C ILE A 173 -18.94 -2.19 15.35
N HIS A 174 -17.61 -2.27 15.48
CA HIS A 174 -16.70 -1.19 15.07
C HIS A 174 -16.85 -0.85 13.60
N ALA A 175 -16.80 -1.85 12.71
CA ALA A 175 -16.94 -1.63 11.27
C ALA A 175 -18.28 -0.97 10.93
N MET A 176 -19.39 -1.49 11.46
CA MET A 176 -20.73 -0.92 11.25
C MET A 176 -20.82 0.54 11.75
N ALA A 177 -20.29 0.83 12.94
CA ALA A 177 -20.36 2.16 13.53
C ALA A 177 -19.60 3.18 12.66
N ILE A 178 -18.38 2.83 12.25
CA ILE A 178 -17.55 3.66 11.37
C ILE A 178 -18.24 3.89 10.04
N THR A 179 -18.68 2.83 9.36
CA THR A 179 -19.16 2.94 7.99
C THR A 179 -20.47 3.70 7.91
N ARG A 180 -21.35 3.58 8.91
CA ARG A 180 -22.54 4.45 9.03
C ARG A 180 -22.20 5.93 9.16
N LEU A 181 -21.09 6.30 9.81
CA LEU A 181 -20.63 7.70 9.86
C LEU A 181 -20.16 8.23 8.50
N HIS A 182 -19.79 7.35 7.57
CA HIS A 182 -19.40 7.75 6.21
C HIS A 182 -20.61 8.00 5.31
N LEU A 183 -21.81 7.51 5.68
CA LEU A 183 -23.02 7.73 4.87
C LEU A 183 -23.30 9.23 4.69
N PRO A 184 -23.50 10.07 5.73
CA PRO A 184 -23.84 11.49 5.54
C PRO A 184 -22.85 12.28 4.66
N ILE A 185 -21.59 11.83 4.60
CA ILE A 185 -20.51 12.47 3.84
C ILE A 185 -20.52 12.03 2.36
N GLY A 186 -21.24 10.96 2.04
CA GLY A 186 -21.54 10.52 0.68
C GLY A 186 -20.83 9.24 0.26
N ALA A 187 -20.62 8.29 1.17
CA ALA A 187 -19.98 6.99 0.86
C ALA A 187 -20.67 6.15 -0.23
N TRP A 188 -21.95 6.38 -0.49
CA TRP A 188 -22.70 5.73 -1.58
C TRP A 188 -22.37 6.30 -2.97
N ARG A 189 -21.77 7.51 -3.02
CA ARG A 189 -21.37 8.13 -4.27
C ARG A 189 -20.18 7.37 -4.83
N GLY A 190 -20.24 7.10 -6.11
CA GLY A 190 -19.30 6.25 -6.80
C GLY A 190 -19.14 6.64 -8.26
N ILE A 191 -18.36 5.84 -8.97
CA ILE A 191 -18.14 5.98 -10.40
C ILE A 191 -18.29 4.62 -11.09
N TRP A 192 -18.68 4.64 -12.36
CA TRP A 192 -18.69 3.46 -13.19
C TRP A 192 -17.30 3.24 -13.80
N VAL A 193 -16.74 2.05 -13.64
CA VAL A 193 -15.49 1.63 -14.29
C VAL A 193 -15.66 0.32 -15.04
N SER A 194 -14.87 0.12 -16.09
CA SER A 194 -14.79 -1.18 -16.76
C SER A 194 -13.72 -2.04 -16.08
N GLN A 195 -14.11 -3.20 -15.58
CA GLN A 195 -13.20 -4.18 -14.99
C GLN A 195 -13.44 -5.54 -15.66
N LYS A 196 -12.41 -6.07 -16.33
CA LYS A 196 -12.47 -7.33 -17.09
C LYS A 196 -13.63 -7.36 -18.11
N GLY A 197 -13.86 -6.23 -18.79
CA GLY A 197 -14.92 -6.09 -19.79
C GLY A 197 -16.32 -5.78 -19.23
N ASN A 198 -16.50 -5.80 -17.91
CA ASN A 198 -17.80 -5.52 -17.28
C ASN A 198 -17.82 -4.13 -16.64
N LYS A 199 -18.93 -3.40 -16.85
CA LYS A 199 -19.17 -2.11 -16.20
C LYS A 199 -19.59 -2.34 -14.75
N GLN A 200 -18.85 -1.77 -13.80
CA GLN A 200 -19.08 -1.95 -12.36
C GLN A 200 -19.17 -0.59 -11.65
N TRP A 201 -20.13 -0.46 -10.74
CA TRP A 201 -20.27 0.72 -9.89
C TRP A 201 -19.37 0.59 -8.67
N VAL A 202 -18.37 1.46 -8.57
CA VAL A 202 -17.42 1.47 -7.46
C VAL A 202 -17.74 2.65 -6.55
N SER A 203 -18.06 2.34 -5.30
CA SER A 203 -18.31 3.30 -4.21
C SER A 203 -17.69 2.75 -2.93
N LEU A 204 -17.50 3.61 -1.92
CA LEU A 204 -16.99 3.16 -0.62
C LEU A 204 -17.98 2.21 0.08
N SER A 205 -19.30 2.45 -0.09
CA SER A 205 -20.35 1.60 0.50
C SER A 205 -20.43 0.20 -0.07
N ASN A 206 -19.91 -0.01 -1.29
CA ASN A 206 -19.90 -1.32 -1.95
C ASN A 206 -18.52 -1.98 -1.87
N HIS A 207 -17.55 -1.38 -1.19
CA HIS A 207 -16.20 -1.92 -1.04
C HIS A 207 -16.08 -2.81 0.20
N ARG A 208 -15.11 -3.73 0.23
CA ARG A 208 -14.82 -4.62 1.39
C ARG A 208 -14.64 -3.85 2.70
N PHE A 209 -14.12 -2.62 2.62
CA PHE A 209 -13.99 -1.69 3.74
C PHE A 209 -15.29 -1.56 4.55
N TRP A 210 -16.46 -1.63 3.89
CA TRP A 210 -17.76 -1.50 4.55
C TRP A 210 -18.04 -2.55 5.62
N ASN A 211 -17.40 -3.72 5.48
CA ASN A 211 -17.59 -4.85 6.39
C ASN A 211 -16.43 -5.02 7.38
N THR A 212 -15.23 -4.51 7.04
CA THR A 212 -14.02 -4.76 7.83
C THR A 212 -13.45 -3.52 8.50
N ALA A 213 -13.76 -2.33 7.98
CA ALA A 213 -13.08 -1.06 8.29
C ALA A 213 -11.54 -1.16 8.20
N GLU A 214 -11.05 -2.08 7.37
CA GLU A 214 -9.62 -2.22 7.07
C GLU A 214 -9.20 -1.20 6.03
N VAL A 215 -8.07 -0.56 6.28
CA VAL A 215 -7.50 0.47 5.44
C VAL A 215 -6.04 0.23 5.17
N TYR A 216 -5.49 0.92 4.16
CA TYR A 216 -4.06 0.85 3.82
C TYR A 216 -3.40 2.20 4.08
N LEU A 217 -2.59 2.31 5.14
CA LEU A 217 -1.97 3.58 5.53
C LEU A 217 -0.45 3.57 5.25
N PRO A 218 0.09 4.49 4.42
CA PRO A 218 1.52 4.55 4.15
C PRO A 218 2.38 4.73 5.42
N ALA A 219 1.97 5.59 6.36
CA ALA A 219 2.71 5.85 7.60
C ALA A 219 2.95 4.59 8.45
N LEU A 220 2.11 3.55 8.30
CA LEU A 220 2.27 2.29 9.02
C LEU A 220 3.56 1.57 8.64
N LEU A 221 4.01 1.67 7.39
CA LEU A 221 5.28 1.06 6.97
C LEU A 221 6.47 1.66 7.74
N ILE A 222 6.47 2.98 7.89
CA ILE A 222 7.53 3.70 8.61
C ILE A 222 7.50 3.32 10.09
N LYS A 223 6.31 3.33 10.71
CA LYS A 223 6.16 2.91 12.12
C LYS A 223 6.65 1.48 12.35
N LYS A 224 6.25 0.51 11.49
CA LYS A 224 6.71 -0.87 11.58
C LYS A 224 8.23 -1.02 11.44
N ARG A 225 8.86 -0.16 10.64
CA ARG A 225 10.32 -0.12 10.48
C ARG A 225 11.00 0.40 11.75
N GLU A 226 10.47 1.48 12.32
CA GLU A 226 10.96 2.06 13.59
C GLU A 226 10.84 1.06 14.75
N GLU A 227 9.77 0.27 14.76
CA GLU A 227 9.52 -0.81 15.74
C GLU A 227 10.34 -2.09 15.47
N GLY A 228 11.20 -2.13 14.43
CA GLY A 228 12.05 -3.28 14.11
C GLY A 228 11.29 -4.53 13.64
N LEU A 229 10.01 -4.41 13.27
CA LEU A 229 9.15 -5.56 12.96
C LEU A 229 9.56 -6.33 11.70
N PHE A 230 10.40 -5.74 10.86
CA PHE A 230 10.92 -6.38 9.65
C PHE A 230 12.23 -7.15 9.90
N GLU A 231 13.03 -6.74 10.88
CA GLU A 231 14.31 -7.40 11.20
C GLU A 231 14.07 -8.76 11.86
N ILE A 232 13.04 -8.85 12.71
CA ILE A 232 12.63 -10.10 13.39
C ILE A 232 12.21 -11.19 12.39
N ARG A 233 11.62 -10.82 11.24
CA ARG A 233 11.20 -11.78 10.22
C ARG A 233 12.34 -12.27 9.32
N ALA A 234 13.28 -11.39 8.96
CA ALA A 234 14.45 -11.79 8.18
C ALA A 234 15.28 -12.86 8.93
N ALA A 235 15.51 -12.66 10.23
CA ALA A 235 16.21 -13.63 11.07
C ALA A 235 15.50 -14.99 11.16
N ARG A 236 14.16 -15.02 11.16
CA ARG A 236 13.38 -16.28 11.17
C ARG A 236 13.39 -17.02 9.83
N LEU A 237 13.44 -16.30 8.72
CA LEU A 237 13.55 -16.91 7.39
C LEU A 237 14.94 -17.53 7.20
N ASP A 238 16.01 -16.81 7.55
CA ASP A 238 17.38 -17.32 7.46
C ASP A 238 17.58 -18.60 8.31
N ASN A 239 16.98 -18.65 9.51
CA ASN A 239 17.03 -19.84 10.35
C ASN A 239 16.28 -21.05 9.75
N LYS A 240 15.18 -20.86 9.01
CA LYS A 240 14.48 -21.97 8.34
C LYS A 240 15.26 -22.52 7.14
N THR A 241 15.96 -21.68 6.39
CA THR A 241 16.80 -22.11 5.27
C THR A 241 18.01 -22.92 5.75
N SER A 242 18.64 -22.51 6.86
CA SER A 242 19.78 -23.22 7.45
C SER A 242 19.43 -24.63 7.95
N TRP A 243 18.22 -24.82 8.48
CA TRP A 243 17.74 -26.14 8.94
C TRP A 243 17.48 -27.12 7.79
N GLN A 244 16.95 -26.63 6.65
CA GLN A 244 16.72 -27.47 5.47
C GLN A 244 18.02 -27.90 4.77
N GLU A 245 19.09 -27.12 4.85
CA GLU A 245 20.41 -27.51 4.34
C GLU A 245 21.10 -28.53 5.25
N SER A 246 20.94 -28.42 6.59
CA SER A 246 21.52 -29.39 7.54
C SER A 246 20.92 -30.80 7.45
N THR A 247 19.68 -30.92 6.97
CA THR A 247 18.94 -32.19 6.90
C THR A 247 19.10 -32.94 5.57
N ARG A 248 19.72 -32.31 4.55
CA ARG A 248 20.03 -32.97 3.26
C ARG A 248 21.43 -33.58 3.19
N GLY A 249 22.25 -33.47 4.25
CA GLY A 249 23.64 -33.94 4.28
C GLY A 249 23.88 -35.40 4.71
N THR A 250 22.87 -36.15 5.16
CA THR A 250 23.06 -37.46 5.84
C THR A 250 22.44 -38.66 5.12
N LYS A 251 22.58 -38.75 3.79
CA LYS A 251 22.48 -40.04 3.08
C LYS A 251 23.84 -40.41 2.47
N LYS A 252 24.77 -40.83 3.33
CA LYS A 252 25.96 -41.59 2.92
C LYS A 252 25.56 -43.04 2.69
N LYS A 253 25.86 -43.51 1.47
CA LYS A 253 25.76 -44.87 0.97
C LYS A 253 26.39 -45.88 1.95
N ARG A 254 25.71 -46.99 2.19
CA ARG A 254 26.31 -48.31 2.43
C ARG A 254 25.95 -49.17 1.22
#